data_AF-A0A7G3B6M2-F1
#
_entry.id   AF-A0A7G3B6M2-F1
#
_cell.length_a   1.000
_cell.length_b   1.000
_cell.length_c   1.000
_cell.angle_alpha   90.00
_cell.angle_beta   90.00
_cell.angle_gamma   90.00
#
_symmetry.space_group_name_H-M   'P 1'
#
loop_
_entity.id
_entity.type
_entity.pdbx_description
1 polymer ?
#
loop_
_entity_poly.entity_id
_entity_poly.type
_entity_poly.pdbx_seq_one_letter_code
_entity_poly.pdbx_strand_id
1 'polypeptide(L)'
;MKISIIFGVIHMIFGVMVGLCNHRYFKNKMAIYCEFIPQIIFLVFLFFYMVLMMFIKWVRFSASNDGAFSENCAPSILITFINMVLMKSVDWDPETDICSPYMFSGQAALQKFLVIVAVLCIPWMLLAKPILIARSRKNEHHQPIVPVENGDAENGLNAQSAVAQQAPAGGHEEEEEMSEIYIHQGIHTIEYVLGSISHTASYLRLWALSLAHAQLSEVLWNMVLQVGLKQDGWVGGVVLWVVFAFWAILTVGILVLMEGLSAFLHTLRLHWVEFQSKFYAGQGYAFQPFSFENIVDAQGSTSEE
;
A
#
# COMPACT_ATOMS: atom_id res chain seq x y z
N MET A 1 10.10 -9.28 -12.86
CA MET A 1 8.74 -8.67 -12.85
C MET A 1 7.79 -9.33 -11.85
N LYS A 2 7.39 -10.61 -12.02
CA LYS A 2 6.40 -11.28 -11.15
C LYS A 2 6.75 -11.21 -9.65
N ILE A 3 8.00 -11.52 -9.30
CA ILE A 3 8.52 -11.45 -7.92
C ILE A 3 8.31 -10.06 -7.29
N SER A 4 8.55 -9.00 -8.07
CA SER A 4 8.32 -7.60 -7.67
C SER A 4 6.89 -7.36 -7.19
N ILE A 5 5.92 -7.88 -7.95
CA ILE A 5 4.50 -7.73 -7.66
C ILE A 5 4.11 -8.56 -6.43
N ILE A 6 4.63 -9.79 -6.31
CA ILE A 6 4.38 -10.66 -5.15
C ILE A 6 4.86 -10.00 -3.86
N PHE A 7 6.11 -9.52 -3.82
CA PHE A 7 6.64 -8.79 -2.67
C PHE A 7 5.84 -7.52 -2.39
N GLY A 8 5.50 -6.77 -3.43
CA GLY A 8 4.70 -5.55 -3.29
C GLY A 8 3.36 -5.81 -2.61
N VAL A 9 2.59 -6.79 -3.07
CA VAL A 9 1.27 -7.12 -2.50
C VAL A 9 1.41 -7.63 -1.06
N ILE A 10 2.39 -8.49 -0.77
CA ILE A 10 2.62 -8.99 0.60
C ILE A 10 3.00 -7.84 1.55
N HIS A 11 3.94 -6.98 1.14
CA HIS A 11 4.35 -5.82 1.93
C HIS A 11 3.19 -4.84 2.14
N MET A 12 2.35 -4.67 1.11
CA MET A 12 1.15 -3.84 1.15
C MET A 12 0.08 -4.39 2.11
N ILE A 13 -0.14 -5.71 2.14
CA ILE A 13 -1.03 -6.39 3.11
C ILE A 13 -0.49 -6.21 4.53
N PHE A 14 0.82 -6.40 4.70
CA PHE A 14 1.48 -6.24 5.99
C PHE A 14 1.29 -4.82 6.56
N GLY A 15 1.43 -3.77 5.74
CA GLY A 15 1.17 -2.38 6.17
C GLY A 15 -0.26 -2.16 6.66
N VAL A 16 -1.26 -2.72 5.98
CA VAL A 16 -2.67 -2.61 6.41
C VAL A 16 -2.91 -3.39 7.73
N MET A 17 -2.25 -4.55 7.91
CA MET A 17 -2.30 -5.32 9.16
C MET A 17 -1.67 -4.59 10.36
N VAL A 18 -0.59 -3.83 10.13
CA VAL A 18 -0.03 -2.94 11.17
C VAL A 18 -1.04 -1.84 11.52
N GLY A 19 -1.74 -1.30 10.52
CA GLY A 19 -2.87 -0.38 10.72
C GLY A 19 -3.96 -0.97 11.63
N LEU A 20 -4.31 -2.25 11.50
CA LEU A 20 -5.24 -2.91 12.43
C LEU A 20 -4.72 -2.93 13.86
N CYS A 21 -3.43 -3.20 14.05
CA CYS A 21 -2.82 -3.21 15.38
C CYS A 21 -2.93 -1.84 16.03
N ASN A 22 -2.78 -0.77 15.25
CA ASN A 22 -2.95 0.60 15.71
C ASN A 22 -4.38 0.88 16.20
N HIS A 23 -5.38 0.57 15.36
CA HIS A 23 -6.79 0.76 15.72
C HIS A 23 -7.23 -0.09 16.92
N ARG A 24 -6.65 -1.30 17.07
CA ARG A 24 -6.88 -2.17 18.22
C ARG A 24 -6.28 -1.58 19.50
N TYR A 25 -5.09 -0.98 19.42
CA TYR A 25 -4.46 -0.29 20.55
C TYR A 25 -5.31 0.90 21.03
N PHE A 26 -5.78 1.74 20.11
CA PHE A 26 -6.64 2.89 20.42
C PHE A 26 -8.12 2.54 20.71
N LYS A 27 -8.50 1.25 20.68
CA LYS A 27 -9.85 0.72 20.98
C LYS A 27 -11.00 1.32 20.13
N ASN A 28 -10.69 1.94 19.00
CA ASN A 28 -11.69 2.54 18.10
C ASN A 28 -12.35 1.49 17.19
N LYS A 29 -13.27 0.70 17.76
CA LYS A 29 -13.96 -0.40 17.07
C LYS A 29 -14.71 0.06 15.80
N MET A 30 -15.27 1.26 15.81
CA MET A 30 -16.02 1.82 14.67
C MET A 30 -15.15 1.96 13.42
N ALA A 31 -13.93 2.50 13.57
CA ALA A 31 -12.99 2.64 12.46
C ALA A 31 -12.52 1.27 11.91
N ILE A 32 -12.38 0.26 12.77
CA ILE A 32 -12.01 -1.10 12.34
C ILE A 32 -13.04 -1.68 11.36
N TYR A 33 -14.34 -1.57 11.69
CA TYR A 33 -15.40 -2.14 10.83
C TYR A 33 -15.66 -1.30 9.58
N CYS A 34 -15.54 0.03 9.66
CA CYS A 34 -15.88 0.93 8.55
C CYS A 34 -14.73 1.15 7.56
N GLU A 35 -13.49 1.00 8.00
CA GLU A 35 -12.31 1.39 7.22
C GLU A 35 -11.42 0.18 6.93
N PHE A 36 -10.93 -0.51 7.97
CA PHE A 36 -9.99 -1.61 7.81
C PHE A 36 -10.59 -2.82 7.07
N ILE A 37 -11.82 -3.24 7.41
CA ILE A 37 -12.44 -4.43 6.79
C ILE A 37 -12.65 -4.25 5.27
N PRO A 38 -13.28 -3.17 4.79
CA PRO A 38 -13.40 -2.93 3.36
C PRO A 38 -12.04 -2.82 2.66
N GLN A 39 -11.07 -2.14 3.28
CA GLN A 39 -9.72 -1.98 2.75
C GLN A 39 -9.01 -3.32 2.52
N ILE A 40 -9.02 -4.22 3.51
CA ILE A 40 -8.36 -5.52 3.40
C ILE A 40 -9.08 -6.45 2.41
N ILE A 41 -10.41 -6.47 2.41
CA ILE A 41 -11.20 -7.28 1.47
C ILE A 41 -10.90 -6.85 0.04
N PHE A 42 -10.97 -5.54 -0.25
CA PHE A 42 -10.67 -4.99 -1.57
C PHE A 42 -9.27 -5.40 -2.05
N LEU A 43 -8.26 -5.24 -1.19
CA LEU A 43 -6.88 -5.49 -1.52
C LEU A 43 -6.59 -6.98 -1.74
N VAL A 44 -7.13 -7.85 -0.87
CA VAL A 44 -6.97 -9.31 -1.00
C VAL A 44 -7.71 -9.83 -2.23
N PHE A 45 -8.93 -9.37 -2.49
CA PHE A 45 -9.75 -9.91 -3.57
C PHE A 45 -9.24 -9.53 -4.96
N LEU A 46 -8.66 -8.35 -5.14
CA LEU A 46 -8.06 -7.96 -6.42
C LEU A 46 -6.59 -8.40 -6.53
N PHE A 47 -5.74 -7.94 -5.63
CA PHE A 47 -4.29 -8.05 -5.80
C PHE A 47 -3.72 -9.36 -5.26
N PHE A 48 -4.21 -9.85 -4.12
CA PHE A 48 -3.75 -11.16 -3.62
C PHE A 48 -4.25 -12.30 -4.51
N TYR A 49 -5.46 -12.21 -5.06
CA TYR A 49 -5.92 -13.14 -6.10
C TYR A 49 -5.00 -13.16 -7.32
N MET A 50 -4.54 -12.00 -7.81
CA MET A 50 -3.56 -11.93 -8.89
C MET A 50 -2.24 -12.65 -8.52
N VAL A 51 -1.77 -12.51 -7.28
CA VAL A 51 -0.58 -13.25 -6.78
C VAL A 51 -0.82 -14.75 -6.76
N LEU A 52 -1.99 -15.21 -6.29
CA LEU A 52 -2.35 -16.63 -6.34
C LEU A 52 -2.34 -17.18 -7.77
N MET A 53 -2.85 -16.42 -8.74
CA MET A 53 -2.79 -16.80 -10.17
C MET A 53 -1.35 -16.92 -10.68
N MET A 54 -0.40 -16.10 -10.19
CA MET A 54 1.02 -16.27 -10.53
C MET A 54 1.59 -17.59 -10.02
N PHE A 55 1.28 -17.97 -8.78
CA PHE A 55 1.71 -19.24 -8.21
C PHE A 55 1.07 -20.44 -8.91
N ILE A 56 -0.24 -20.40 -9.18
CA ILE A 56 -0.92 -21.46 -9.94
C ILE A 56 -0.29 -21.60 -11.32
N LYS A 57 0.04 -20.48 -11.99
CA LYS A 57 0.72 -20.52 -13.29
C LYS A 57 2.08 -21.20 -13.21
N TRP A 58 2.87 -20.93 -12.17
CA TRP A 58 4.18 -21.57 -11.97
C TRP A 58 4.10 -23.06 -11.67
N VAL A 59 3.01 -23.55 -11.06
CA VAL A 59 2.87 -24.98 -10.69
C VAL A 59 2.19 -25.81 -11.78
N ARG A 60 1.18 -25.27 -12.48
CA ARG A 60 0.33 -26.04 -13.41
C ARG A 60 0.88 -26.13 -14.84
N PHE A 61 1.56 -25.09 -15.32
CA PHE A 61 2.05 -25.05 -16.70
C PHE A 61 3.52 -25.41 -16.74
N SER A 62 3.87 -26.51 -17.42
CA SER A 62 5.22 -27.05 -17.53
C SER A 62 5.43 -27.68 -18.90
N ALA A 63 6.68 -27.67 -19.38
CA ALA A 63 7.12 -28.29 -20.63
C ALA A 63 6.74 -29.77 -20.77
N SER A 64 6.57 -30.45 -19.64
CA SER A 64 6.32 -31.89 -19.56
C SER A 64 4.83 -32.27 -19.62
N ASN A 65 3.92 -31.29 -19.62
CA ASN A 65 2.48 -31.56 -19.61
C ASN A 65 1.91 -31.52 -21.02
N ASP A 66 1.38 -32.65 -21.49
CA ASP A 66 0.68 -32.75 -22.76
C ASP A 66 -0.77 -32.22 -22.67
N GLY A 67 -1.24 -31.53 -23.72
CA GLY A 67 -2.63 -31.05 -23.86
C GLY A 67 -2.86 -29.58 -23.46
N ALA A 68 -4.03 -29.30 -22.87
CA ALA A 68 -4.50 -27.95 -22.53
C ALA A 68 -3.62 -27.20 -21.49
N PHE A 69 -2.71 -27.90 -20.81
CA PHE A 69 -1.75 -27.35 -19.85
C PHE A 69 -0.33 -27.19 -20.42
N SER A 70 -0.17 -27.29 -21.74
CA SER A 70 1.10 -27.06 -22.43
C SER A 70 1.53 -25.59 -22.40
N GLU A 71 2.81 -25.34 -22.67
CA GLU A 71 3.42 -24.00 -22.64
C GLU A 71 2.75 -23.00 -23.59
N ASN A 72 2.28 -23.49 -24.74
CA ASN A 72 1.63 -22.68 -25.78
C ASN A 72 0.25 -22.19 -25.34
N CYS A 73 -0.41 -22.92 -24.45
CA CYS A 73 -1.74 -22.59 -23.95
C CYS A 73 -1.72 -21.75 -22.66
N ALA A 74 -0.55 -21.29 -22.19
CA ALA A 74 -0.41 -20.62 -20.91
C ALA A 74 -0.97 -19.18 -20.93
N PRO A 75 -2.13 -18.90 -20.29
CA PRO A 75 -2.81 -17.61 -20.40
C PRO A 75 -1.99 -16.46 -19.78
N SER A 76 -2.12 -15.24 -20.35
CA SER A 76 -1.43 -14.07 -19.83
C SER A 76 -2.16 -13.48 -18.62
N ILE A 77 -1.48 -13.41 -17.48
CA ILE A 77 -2.11 -12.98 -16.21
C ILE A 77 -2.65 -11.55 -16.31
N LEU A 78 -1.98 -10.70 -17.09
CA LEU A 78 -2.41 -9.32 -17.32
C LEU A 78 -3.75 -9.24 -18.06
N ILE A 79 -3.95 -9.99 -19.17
CA ILE A 79 -5.25 -9.95 -19.87
C ILE A 79 -6.36 -10.57 -19.04
N THR A 80 -6.05 -11.65 -18.31
CA THR A 80 -7.01 -12.25 -17.37
C THR A 80 -7.43 -11.25 -16.30
N PHE A 81 -6.50 -10.44 -15.78
CA PHE A 81 -6.81 -9.38 -14.81
C PHE A 81 -7.63 -8.23 -15.44
N ILE A 82 -7.29 -7.79 -16.65
CA ILE A 82 -8.07 -6.77 -17.37
C ILE A 82 -9.49 -7.26 -17.62
N ASN A 83 -9.66 -8.48 -18.15
CA ASN A 83 -10.96 -9.07 -18.43
C ASN A 83 -11.78 -9.30 -17.15
N MET A 84 -11.11 -9.61 -16.03
CA MET A 84 -11.74 -9.69 -14.71
C MET A 84 -12.35 -8.35 -14.30
N VAL A 85 -11.58 -7.25 -14.38
CA VAL A 85 -12.07 -5.91 -14.01
C VAL A 85 -13.13 -5.39 -14.99
N LEU A 86 -12.98 -5.67 -16.29
CA LEU A 86 -13.93 -5.29 -17.33
C LEU A 86 -15.20 -6.19 -17.35
N MET A 87 -15.26 -7.23 -16.51
CA MET A 87 -16.31 -8.25 -16.50
C MET A 87 -16.57 -8.91 -17.87
N LYS A 88 -15.54 -8.97 -18.73
CA LYS A 88 -15.64 -9.57 -20.06
C LYS A 88 -15.40 -11.08 -19.96
N SER A 89 -16.36 -11.88 -20.42
CA SER A 89 -16.12 -13.31 -20.66
C SER A 89 -15.32 -13.48 -21.95
N VAL A 90 -14.36 -14.41 -21.92
CA VAL A 90 -13.70 -14.88 -23.14
C VAL A 90 -14.58 -15.98 -23.70
N ASP A 91 -15.03 -15.80 -24.94
CA ASP A 91 -15.74 -16.83 -25.70
C ASP A 91 -14.73 -17.96 -25.96
N TRP A 92 -14.90 -19.07 -25.25
CA TRP A 92 -14.07 -20.26 -25.39
C TRP A 92 -14.99 -21.43 -25.65
N ASP A 93 -14.76 -22.06 -26.80
CA ASP A 93 -15.48 -23.26 -27.21
C ASP A 93 -14.55 -24.47 -27.00
N PRO A 94 -14.91 -25.40 -26.09
CA PRO A 94 -14.14 -26.62 -25.84
C PRO A 94 -13.96 -27.53 -27.06
N GLU A 95 -14.77 -27.34 -28.13
CA GLU A 95 -14.72 -28.15 -29.34
C GLU A 95 -13.75 -27.57 -30.39
N THR A 96 -13.48 -26.26 -30.36
CA THR A 96 -12.63 -25.58 -31.36
C THR A 96 -11.27 -25.14 -30.80
N ASP A 97 -11.17 -24.85 -29.50
CA ASP A 97 -9.94 -24.31 -28.89
C ASP A 97 -9.28 -25.32 -27.93
N ILE A 98 -8.09 -25.80 -28.33
CA ILE A 98 -7.22 -26.68 -27.53
C ILE A 98 -6.74 -26.00 -26.24
N CYS A 99 -6.71 -24.66 -26.21
CA CYS A 99 -6.21 -23.86 -25.10
C CYS A 99 -7.35 -23.24 -24.30
N SER A 100 -7.60 -23.72 -23.08
CA SER A 100 -8.57 -23.09 -22.18
C SER A 100 -8.02 -21.78 -21.59
N PRO A 101 -8.74 -20.64 -21.69
CA PRO A 101 -8.32 -19.38 -21.06
C PRO A 101 -8.45 -19.40 -19.54
N TYR A 102 -9.15 -20.39 -18.98
CA TYR A 102 -9.35 -20.60 -17.55
C TYR A 102 -8.35 -21.63 -17.02
N MET A 103 -7.66 -21.30 -15.93
CA MET A 103 -6.65 -22.11 -15.27
C MET A 103 -7.23 -23.15 -14.32
N PHE A 104 -8.45 -22.96 -13.80
CA PHE A 104 -9.15 -23.90 -12.92
C PHE A 104 -10.68 -23.87 -13.16
N SER A 105 -11.37 -24.95 -12.77
CA SER A 105 -12.82 -25.05 -12.90
C SER A 105 -13.54 -24.01 -12.03
N GLY A 106 -14.53 -23.32 -12.60
CA GLY A 106 -15.27 -22.27 -11.89
C GLY A 106 -14.54 -20.92 -11.78
N GLN A 107 -13.39 -20.74 -12.45
CA GLN A 107 -12.64 -19.48 -12.42
C GLN A 107 -13.49 -18.26 -12.79
N ALA A 108 -14.32 -18.35 -13.84
CA ALA A 108 -15.16 -17.23 -14.26
C ALA A 108 -16.17 -16.82 -13.17
N ALA A 109 -16.78 -17.79 -12.48
CA ALA A 109 -17.72 -17.52 -11.39
C ALA A 109 -17.01 -16.90 -10.18
N LEU A 110 -15.83 -17.43 -9.82
CA LEU A 110 -15.02 -16.88 -8.72
C LEU A 110 -14.57 -15.44 -9.04
N GLN A 111 -14.06 -15.18 -10.24
CA GLN A 111 -13.60 -13.86 -10.67
C GLN A 111 -14.72 -12.82 -10.63
N LYS A 112 -15.90 -13.16 -11.15
CA LYS A 112 -17.07 -12.27 -11.09
C LYS A 112 -17.47 -11.99 -9.64
N PHE A 113 -17.52 -13.02 -8.79
CA PHE A 113 -17.84 -12.86 -7.37
C PHE A 113 -16.83 -11.94 -6.64
N LEU A 114 -15.52 -12.16 -6.84
CA LEU A 114 -14.46 -11.35 -6.23
C LEU A 114 -14.57 -9.87 -6.62
N VAL A 115 -14.83 -9.58 -7.90
CA VAL A 115 -14.96 -8.20 -8.39
C VAL A 115 -16.22 -7.54 -7.85
N ILE A 116 -17.36 -8.23 -7.82
CA ILE A 116 -18.61 -7.68 -7.27
C ILE A 116 -18.42 -7.30 -5.80
N VAL A 117 -17.81 -8.17 -4.99
CA VAL A 117 -17.54 -7.86 -3.59
C VAL A 117 -16.55 -6.70 -3.46
N ALA A 118 -15.49 -6.66 -4.26
CA ALA A 118 -14.52 -5.56 -4.25
C ALA A 118 -15.17 -4.21 -4.60
N VAL A 119 -16.09 -4.17 -5.58
CA VAL A 119 -16.82 -2.96 -5.96
C VAL A 119 -17.79 -2.53 -4.86
N LEU A 120 -18.49 -3.47 -4.21
CA LEU A 120 -19.38 -3.18 -3.08
C LEU A 120 -18.64 -2.63 -1.85
N CYS A 121 -17.35 -2.97 -1.67
CA CYS A 121 -16.52 -2.39 -0.62
C CYS A 121 -16.28 -0.88 -0.80
N ILE A 122 -16.36 -0.33 -2.03
CA ILE A 122 -16.12 1.09 -2.29
C ILE A 122 -17.24 1.96 -1.68
N PRO A 123 -18.55 1.73 -1.99
CA PRO A 123 -19.63 2.43 -1.30
C PRO A 123 -19.66 2.17 0.20
N TRP A 124 -19.29 0.96 0.66
CA TRP A 124 -19.21 0.65 2.08
C TRP A 124 -18.24 1.61 2.78
N MET A 125 -17.02 1.73 2.28
CA MET A 125 -16.00 2.60 2.90
C MET A 125 -16.39 4.10 2.85
N LEU A 126 -17.05 4.53 1.77
CA LEU A 126 -17.48 5.92 1.60
C LEU A 126 -18.62 6.30 2.56
N LEU A 127 -19.63 5.44 2.70
CA LEU A 127 -20.87 5.77 3.41
C LEU A 127 -20.91 5.30 4.86
N ALA A 128 -20.20 4.22 5.24
CA ALA A 128 -20.37 3.62 6.55
C ALA A 128 -19.95 4.55 7.70
N LYS A 129 -18.79 5.20 7.58
CA LYS A 129 -18.25 6.10 8.62
C LYS A 129 -19.11 7.36 8.82
N PRO A 130 -19.44 8.15 7.77
CA PRO A 130 -20.23 9.36 7.96
C PRO A 130 -21.67 9.06 8.39
N ILE A 131 -22.30 7.98 7.90
CA ILE A 131 -23.66 7.61 8.32
C ILE A 131 -23.69 7.19 9.80
N LEU A 132 -22.68 6.47 10.28
CA LEU A 132 -22.60 6.08 11.70
C LEU A 132 -22.36 7.27 12.61
N ILE A 133 -21.54 8.25 12.19
CA ILE A 133 -21.32 9.50 12.95
C ILE A 133 -22.61 10.34 12.98
N ALA A 134 -23.28 10.53 11.84
CA ALA A 134 -24.58 11.22 11.77
C ALA A 134 -25.63 10.55 12.67
N ARG A 135 -25.65 9.21 12.71
CA ARG A 135 -26.58 8.46 13.56
C ARG A 135 -26.24 8.57 15.05
N SER A 136 -24.95 8.58 15.41
CA SER A 136 -24.51 8.79 16.79
C SER A 136 -24.91 10.18 17.29
N ARG A 137 -24.65 11.23 16.48
CA ARG A 137 -24.98 12.61 16.84
C ARG A 137 -26.49 12.83 17.01
N LYS A 138 -27.32 12.18 16.18
CA LYS A 138 -28.78 12.20 16.31
C LYS A 138 -29.27 11.51 17.59
N ASN A 139 -28.58 10.47 18.06
CA ASN A 139 -28.89 9.79 19.32
C ASN A 139 -28.40 10.57 20.54
N GLU A 140 -27.27 11.27 20.46
CA GLU A 140 -26.79 12.19 21.52
C GLU A 140 -27.71 13.40 21.67
N HIS A 141 -28.25 13.93 20.56
CA HIS A 141 -29.30 14.97 20.59
C HIS A 141 -30.63 14.48 21.20
N HIS A 142 -30.83 13.16 21.31
CA HIS A 142 -32.01 12.55 21.91
C HIS A 142 -31.77 12.03 23.34
N GLN A 143 -30.57 12.20 23.89
CA GLN A 143 -30.44 12.20 25.34
C GLN A 143 -31.00 13.55 25.82
N PRO A 144 -32.13 13.57 26.57
CA PRO A 144 -32.46 14.78 27.30
C PRO A 144 -31.26 15.08 28.19
N ILE A 145 -30.81 16.33 28.18
CA ILE A 145 -29.96 16.87 29.24
C ILE A 145 -30.69 16.50 30.53
N VAL A 146 -30.25 15.44 31.21
CA VAL A 146 -30.79 15.08 32.51
C VAL A 146 -30.35 16.22 33.41
N PRO A 147 -31.27 17.05 33.93
CA PRO A 147 -30.86 18.00 34.96
C PRO A 147 -30.34 17.13 36.09
N VAL A 148 -29.07 17.31 36.45
CA VAL A 148 -28.46 16.63 37.58
C VAL A 148 -29.36 16.88 38.79
N GLU A 149 -30.06 15.83 39.22
CA GLU A 149 -30.97 15.87 40.36
C GLU A 149 -30.13 16.06 41.64
N ASN A 150 -30.38 17.20 42.28
CA ASN A 150 -29.87 17.68 43.56
C ASN A 150 -29.38 16.61 44.54
N GLY A 151 -28.11 16.75 44.93
CA GLY A 151 -27.60 16.32 46.22
C GLY A 151 -26.77 17.45 46.81
N ASP A 152 -27.43 18.42 47.45
CA ASP A 152 -27.01 19.03 48.71
C ASP A 152 -27.97 20.15 49.11
N ALA A 153 -28.49 20.05 50.33
CA ALA A 153 -29.26 21.10 50.97
C ALA A 153 -28.32 22.27 51.32
N GLU A 154 -28.92 23.47 51.46
CA GLU A 154 -28.31 24.71 51.97
C GLU A 154 -27.74 25.69 50.92
N ASN A 155 -28.61 26.41 50.20
CA ASN A 155 -28.70 27.87 50.36
C ASN A 155 -29.80 28.48 49.48
N GLY A 156 -30.55 29.41 50.07
CA GLY A 156 -31.72 30.02 49.48
C GLY A 156 -31.44 31.16 48.49
N LEU A 157 -32.52 31.50 47.77
CA LEU A 157 -32.78 32.72 47.01
C LEU A 157 -32.03 32.92 45.69
N ASN A 158 -32.57 32.35 44.60
CA ASN A 158 -32.99 33.13 43.42
C ASN A 158 -33.79 32.28 42.43
N ALA A 159 -35.07 32.05 42.75
CA ALA A 159 -36.05 31.47 41.84
C ALA A 159 -36.76 32.59 41.07
N GLN A 160 -36.06 33.28 40.15
CA GLN A 160 -36.71 34.20 39.21
C GLN A 160 -35.82 34.45 37.98
N SER A 161 -35.71 33.48 37.09
CA SER A 161 -35.34 33.65 35.67
C SER A 161 -35.63 32.36 34.91
N ALA A 162 -36.91 32.01 34.84
CA ALA A 162 -37.37 31.03 33.87
C ALA A 162 -37.58 31.75 32.52
N VAL A 163 -37.09 31.10 31.45
CA VAL A 163 -37.53 31.25 30.06
C VAL A 163 -37.11 32.54 29.32
N ALA A 164 -35.97 32.48 28.63
CA ALA A 164 -35.81 32.90 27.23
C ALA A 164 -34.33 32.92 26.81
N GLN A 165 -33.77 31.77 26.45
CA GLN A 165 -32.78 31.75 25.36
C GLN A 165 -33.33 30.76 24.32
N GLN A 166 -34.23 31.30 23.49
CA GLN A 166 -34.57 30.74 22.21
C GLN A 166 -33.28 30.39 21.47
N ALA A 167 -33.20 29.15 20.98
CA ALA A 167 -32.45 28.86 19.77
C ALA A 167 -32.93 29.82 18.66
N PRO A 168 -31.99 30.40 17.91
CA PRO A 168 -32.15 30.28 16.48
C PRO A 168 -30.83 29.91 15.77
N ALA A 169 -30.97 29.08 14.74
CA ALA A 169 -30.01 28.84 13.67
C ALA A 169 -28.75 28.00 13.98
N GLY A 170 -28.93 26.72 14.31
CA GLY A 170 -27.87 25.70 14.25
C GLY A 170 -27.87 24.84 12.97
N GLY A 171 -28.71 25.14 11.97
CA GLY A 171 -28.86 24.30 10.79
C GLY A 171 -27.69 24.37 9.80
N HIS A 172 -26.96 25.49 9.77
CA HIS A 172 -25.89 25.70 8.78
C HIS A 172 -24.52 25.16 9.22
N GLU A 173 -24.11 25.36 10.48
CA GLU A 173 -22.84 24.82 10.99
C GLU A 173 -22.86 23.27 11.02
N GLU A 174 -24.00 22.67 11.35
CA GLU A 174 -24.15 21.21 11.41
C GLU A 174 -24.12 20.50 10.05
N GLU A 175 -24.63 21.17 9.01
CA GLU A 175 -24.57 20.69 7.62
C GLU A 175 -23.15 20.87 7.06
N GLU A 176 -22.46 21.96 7.41
CA GLU A 176 -21.07 22.21 7.02
C GLU A 176 -20.10 21.18 7.62
N GLU A 177 -20.22 20.84 8.91
CA GLU A 177 -19.40 19.80 9.55
C GLU A 177 -19.64 18.40 8.94
N MET A 178 -20.90 18.06 8.65
CA MET A 178 -21.21 16.78 7.99
C MET A 178 -20.64 16.73 6.58
N SER A 179 -20.79 17.82 5.82
CA SER A 179 -20.24 17.97 4.48
C SER A 179 -18.72 17.78 4.49
N GLU A 180 -18.02 18.38 5.46
CA GLU A 180 -16.57 18.25 5.60
C GLU A 180 -16.14 16.79 5.87
N ILE A 181 -16.87 16.06 6.74
CA ILE A 181 -16.62 14.63 6.99
C ILE A 181 -16.87 13.80 5.72
N TYR A 182 -17.93 14.09 4.96
CA TYR A 182 -18.20 13.42 3.69
C TYR A 182 -17.10 13.68 2.65
N ILE A 183 -16.62 14.92 2.54
CA ILE A 183 -15.53 15.30 1.62
C ILE A 183 -14.24 14.59 2.01
N HIS A 184 -13.84 14.67 3.29
CA HIS A 184 -12.62 14.02 3.78
C HIS A 184 -12.67 12.50 3.59
N GLN A 185 -13.79 11.86 3.91
CA GLN A 185 -13.96 10.42 3.71
C GLN A 185 -13.98 10.03 2.21
N GLY A 186 -14.55 10.90 1.36
CA GLY A 186 -14.53 10.74 -0.09
C GLY A 186 -13.11 10.77 -0.65
N ILE A 187 -12.30 11.76 -0.25
CA ILE A 187 -10.89 11.86 -0.64
C ILE A 187 -10.13 10.61 -0.19
N HIS A 188 -10.26 10.21 1.07
CA HIS A 188 -9.60 9.02 1.61
C HIS A 188 -9.98 7.74 0.85
N THR A 189 -11.25 7.61 0.46
CA THR A 189 -11.72 6.45 -0.32
C THR A 189 -11.10 6.41 -1.71
N ILE A 190 -11.07 7.55 -2.41
CA ILE A 190 -10.50 7.68 -3.76
C ILE A 190 -8.98 7.46 -3.70
N GLU A 191 -8.30 8.09 -2.76
CA GLU A 191 -6.86 7.94 -2.53
C GLU A 191 -6.52 6.48 -2.23
N TYR A 192 -7.29 5.78 -1.40
CA TYR A 192 -7.03 4.38 -1.10
C TYR A 192 -7.21 3.47 -2.33
N VAL A 193 -8.29 3.63 -3.09
CA VAL A 193 -8.58 2.78 -4.27
C VAL A 193 -7.56 3.01 -5.38
N LEU A 194 -7.33 4.28 -5.75
CA LEU A 194 -6.35 4.64 -6.78
C LEU A 194 -4.91 4.37 -6.31
N GLY A 195 -4.62 4.67 -5.05
CA GLY A 195 -3.35 4.38 -4.40
C GLY A 195 -3.03 2.90 -4.37
N SER A 196 -4.00 2.02 -4.07
CA SER A 196 -3.77 0.57 -4.07
C SER A 196 -3.33 0.02 -5.44
N ILE A 197 -3.92 0.53 -6.53
CA ILE A 197 -3.50 0.19 -7.91
C ILE A 197 -2.12 0.77 -8.21
N SER A 198 -1.94 2.06 -7.93
CA SER A 198 -0.69 2.80 -8.19
C SER A 198 0.49 2.21 -7.42
N HIS A 199 0.33 1.90 -6.14
CA HIS A 199 1.37 1.34 -5.28
C HIS A 199 1.78 -0.04 -5.81
N THR A 200 0.82 -0.90 -6.15
CA THR A 200 1.11 -2.23 -6.73
C THR A 200 1.91 -2.11 -8.03
N ALA A 201 1.58 -1.15 -8.90
CA ALA A 201 2.35 -0.88 -10.12
C ALA A 201 3.75 -0.28 -9.82
N SER A 202 3.86 0.62 -8.84
CA SER A 202 5.12 1.24 -8.41
C SER A 202 6.16 0.20 -7.98
N TYR A 203 5.73 -0.93 -7.42
CA TYR A 203 6.64 -2.04 -7.08
C TYR A 203 7.35 -2.66 -8.29
N LEU A 204 6.92 -2.43 -9.53
CA LEU A 204 7.68 -2.80 -10.74
C LEU A 204 9.08 -2.17 -10.78
N ARG A 205 9.30 -1.08 -10.04
CA ARG A 205 10.59 -0.45 -9.87
C ARG A 205 11.67 -1.40 -9.36
N LEU A 206 11.35 -2.29 -8.41
CA LEU A 206 12.33 -3.26 -7.89
C LEU A 206 12.84 -4.18 -9.01
N TRP A 207 11.94 -4.59 -9.91
CA TRP A 207 12.33 -5.34 -11.11
C TRP A 207 13.16 -4.50 -12.08
N ALA A 208 12.73 -3.27 -12.40
CA ALA A 208 13.43 -2.43 -13.36
C ALA A 208 14.87 -2.13 -12.91
N LEU A 209 15.05 -1.81 -11.63
CA LEU A 209 16.34 -1.55 -11.03
C LEU A 209 17.22 -2.82 -10.99
N SER A 210 16.65 -3.97 -10.59
CA SER A 210 17.38 -5.24 -10.61
C SER A 210 17.82 -5.64 -12.03
N LEU A 211 16.99 -5.36 -13.04
CA LEU A 211 17.33 -5.61 -14.44
C LEU A 211 18.42 -4.66 -14.93
N ALA A 212 18.33 -3.37 -14.61
CA ALA A 212 19.37 -2.39 -14.96
C ALA A 212 20.72 -2.77 -14.35
N HIS A 213 20.74 -3.12 -13.06
CA HIS A 213 21.95 -3.53 -12.36
C HIS A 213 22.58 -4.79 -12.97
N ALA A 214 21.77 -5.80 -13.31
CA ALA A 214 22.25 -7.01 -13.96
C ALA A 214 22.84 -6.71 -15.35
N GLN A 215 22.18 -5.86 -16.14
CA GLN A 215 22.64 -5.48 -17.48
C GLN A 215 23.93 -4.64 -17.44
N LEU A 216 24.02 -3.66 -16.53
CA LEU A 216 25.24 -2.87 -16.36
C LEU A 216 26.42 -3.72 -15.88
N SER A 217 26.17 -4.69 -14.99
CA SER A 217 27.19 -5.65 -14.54
C SER A 217 27.70 -6.54 -15.67
N GLU A 218 26.79 -7.04 -16.52
CA GLU A 218 27.12 -7.85 -17.69
C GLU A 218 27.93 -7.05 -18.72
N VAL A 219 27.57 -5.79 -18.97
CA VAL A 219 28.30 -4.91 -19.89
C VAL A 219 29.71 -4.61 -19.37
N LEU A 220 29.87 -4.30 -18.08
CA LEU A 220 31.19 -4.07 -17.48
C LEU A 220 32.07 -5.32 -17.55
N TRP A 221 31.50 -6.50 -17.34
CA TRP A 221 32.22 -7.76 -17.48
C TRP A 221 32.70 -8.00 -18.91
N ASN A 222 31.77 -7.92 -19.89
CA ASN A 222 32.06 -8.23 -21.28
C ASN A 222 33.00 -7.19 -21.93
N MET A 223 32.87 -5.91 -21.56
CA MET A 223 33.64 -4.83 -22.18
C MET A 223 35.04 -4.63 -21.55
N VAL A 224 35.21 -4.93 -20.26
CA VAL A 224 36.49 -4.70 -19.56
C VAL A 224 37.21 -6.01 -19.27
N LEU A 225 36.61 -6.88 -18.46
CA LEU A 225 37.31 -8.07 -17.94
C LEU A 225 37.51 -9.15 -19.02
N GLN A 226 36.52 -9.37 -19.88
CA GLN A 226 36.60 -10.36 -20.94
C GLN A 226 37.67 -10.02 -22.00
N VAL A 227 37.96 -8.72 -22.22
CA VAL A 227 39.06 -8.29 -23.10
C VAL A 227 40.43 -8.63 -22.50
N GLY A 228 40.59 -8.43 -21.18
CA GLY A 228 41.82 -8.79 -20.47
C GLY A 228 42.06 -10.31 -20.42
N LEU A 229 41.00 -11.12 -20.46
CA LEU A 229 41.08 -12.58 -20.37
C LEU A 229 41.40 -13.28 -21.71
N LYS A 230 41.29 -12.59 -22.85
CA LYS A 230 41.53 -13.17 -24.19
C LYS A 230 43.01 -13.24 -24.59
N GLN A 231 43.93 -12.68 -23.81
CA GLN A 231 45.36 -12.72 -24.11
C GLN A 231 46.04 -13.88 -23.38
N ASP A 232 46.48 -14.89 -24.13
CA ASP A 232 47.24 -16.02 -23.61
C ASP A 232 48.74 -15.70 -23.51
N GLY A 233 49.37 -16.12 -22.40
CA GLY A 233 50.83 -16.03 -22.19
C GLY A 233 51.22 -15.36 -20.87
N TRP A 234 52.52 -15.39 -20.54
CA TRP A 234 53.05 -14.79 -19.30
C TRP A 234 52.85 -13.27 -19.24
N VAL A 235 52.95 -12.59 -20.39
CA VAL A 235 52.64 -11.15 -20.53
C VAL A 235 51.14 -10.87 -20.31
N GLY A 236 50.27 -11.80 -20.71
CA GLY A 236 48.83 -11.73 -20.47
C GLY A 236 48.48 -11.67 -18.98
N GLY A 237 49.25 -12.34 -18.12
CA GLY A 237 49.06 -12.27 -16.66
C GLY A 237 49.27 -10.88 -16.07
N VAL A 238 50.26 -10.12 -16.57
CA VAL A 238 50.52 -8.75 -16.11
C VAL A 238 49.44 -7.80 -16.62
N VAL A 239 49.02 -7.95 -17.88
CA VAL A 239 47.92 -7.17 -18.47
C VAL A 239 46.60 -7.44 -17.74
N LEU A 240 46.31 -8.70 -17.41
CA LEU A 240 45.13 -9.10 -16.65
C LEU A 240 45.09 -8.43 -15.27
N TRP A 241 46.22 -8.34 -14.57
CA TRP A 241 46.27 -7.69 -13.26
C TRP A 241 45.89 -6.19 -13.34
N VAL A 242 46.40 -5.47 -14.34
CA VAL A 242 46.08 -4.05 -14.56
C VAL A 242 44.61 -3.87 -14.96
N VAL A 243 44.12 -4.70 -15.90
CA VAL A 243 42.71 -4.65 -16.35
C VAL A 243 41.76 -5.02 -15.21
N PHE A 244 42.12 -5.97 -14.36
CA PHE A 244 41.35 -6.33 -13.18
C PHE A 244 41.28 -5.18 -12.17
N ALA A 245 42.40 -4.49 -11.91
CA ALA A 245 42.40 -3.32 -11.03
C ALA A 245 41.47 -2.23 -11.54
N PHE A 246 41.47 -1.95 -12.85
CA PHE A 246 40.56 -1.00 -13.48
C PHE A 246 39.09 -1.45 -13.40
N TRP A 247 38.81 -2.72 -13.71
CA TRP A 247 37.46 -3.30 -13.56
C TRP A 247 36.93 -3.22 -12.13
N ALA A 248 37.78 -3.49 -11.14
CA ALA A 248 37.41 -3.46 -9.72
C ALA A 248 37.04 -2.04 -9.27
N ILE A 249 37.80 -1.02 -9.68
CA ILE A 249 37.50 0.39 -9.38
C ILE A 249 36.16 0.80 -10.00
N LEU A 250 35.91 0.46 -11.27
CA LEU A 250 34.63 0.76 -11.92
C LEU A 250 33.45 0.04 -11.26
N THR A 251 33.64 -1.21 -10.84
CA THR A 251 32.63 -1.99 -10.14
C THR A 251 32.26 -1.35 -8.81
N VAL A 252 33.25 -0.98 -8.00
CA VAL A 252 32.99 -0.33 -6.70
C VAL A 252 32.38 1.06 -6.89
N GLY A 253 32.91 1.87 -7.80
CA GLY A 253 32.43 3.24 -8.02
C GLY A 253 31.01 3.30 -8.61
N ILE A 254 30.76 2.55 -9.68
CA ILE A 254 29.49 2.64 -10.42
C ILE A 254 28.46 1.67 -9.85
N LEU A 255 28.77 0.37 -9.79
CA LEU A 255 27.79 -0.67 -9.44
C LEU A 255 27.48 -0.68 -7.94
N VAL A 256 28.48 -0.48 -7.07
CA VAL A 256 28.25 -0.53 -5.61
C VAL A 256 27.80 0.81 -5.07
N LEU A 257 28.53 1.90 -5.34
CA LEU A 257 28.20 3.21 -4.74
C LEU A 257 27.03 3.89 -5.46
N MET A 258 27.16 4.20 -6.75
CA MET A 258 26.15 4.99 -7.46
C MET A 258 24.83 4.24 -7.61
N GLU A 259 24.86 3.01 -8.12
CA GLU A 259 23.64 2.21 -8.25
C GLU A 259 23.09 1.74 -6.90
N GLY A 260 23.95 1.40 -5.93
CA GLY A 260 23.51 1.02 -4.58
C GLY A 260 22.79 2.17 -3.86
N LEU A 261 23.26 3.41 -4.01
CA LEU A 261 22.57 4.58 -3.47
C LEU A 261 21.21 4.81 -4.15
N SER A 262 21.16 4.70 -5.48
CA SER A 262 19.90 4.79 -6.23
C SER A 262 18.89 3.72 -5.77
N ALA A 263 19.37 2.49 -5.58
CA ALA A 263 18.59 1.38 -5.04
C ALA A 263 18.05 1.71 -3.65
N PHE A 264 18.90 2.19 -2.76
CA PHE A 264 18.52 2.59 -1.41
C PHE A 264 17.42 3.65 -1.42
N LEU A 265 17.57 4.74 -2.18
CA LEU A 265 16.56 5.81 -2.25
C LEU A 265 15.21 5.31 -2.78
N HIS A 266 15.24 4.42 -3.75
CA HIS A 266 14.03 3.78 -4.27
C HIS A 266 13.35 2.87 -3.24
N THR A 267 14.12 2.15 -2.41
CA THR A 267 13.56 1.38 -1.30
C THR A 267 13.03 2.27 -0.19
N LEU A 268 13.70 3.38 0.14
CA LEU A 268 13.23 4.36 1.12
C LEU A 268 11.88 4.92 0.69
N ARG A 269 11.74 5.31 -0.58
CA ARG A 269 10.46 5.77 -1.13
C ARG A 269 9.37 4.71 -0.96
N LEU A 270 9.65 3.45 -1.29
CA LEU A 270 8.71 2.33 -1.10
C LEU A 270 8.23 2.21 0.35
N HIS A 271 9.08 2.48 1.32
CA HIS A 271 8.67 2.49 2.73
C HIS A 271 7.87 3.73 3.09
N TRP A 272 8.29 4.90 2.64
CA TRP A 272 7.65 6.17 2.99
C TRP A 272 6.27 6.32 2.37
N VAL A 273 6.16 6.14 1.05
CA VAL A 273 4.91 6.39 0.32
C VAL A 273 4.02 5.15 0.34
N GLU A 274 4.56 3.97 0.05
CA GLU A 274 3.74 2.77 -0.14
C GLU A 274 3.44 1.99 1.16
N PHE A 275 4.30 2.04 2.18
CA PHE A 275 4.11 1.34 3.47
C PHE A 275 3.53 2.23 4.58
N GLN A 276 4.14 3.39 4.86
CA GLN A 276 3.72 4.25 5.98
C GLN A 276 2.34 4.89 5.77
N SER A 277 1.95 5.22 4.53
CA SER A 277 0.63 5.80 4.20
C SER A 277 -0.57 4.98 4.71
N LYS A 278 -0.38 3.71 5.08
CA LYS A 278 -1.46 2.80 5.49
C LYS A 278 -1.78 2.82 6.98
N PHE A 279 -0.85 3.26 7.81
CA PHE A 279 -1.01 3.18 9.27
C PHE A 279 -0.48 4.41 10.01
N TYR A 280 0.42 5.17 9.38
CA TYR A 280 1.06 6.31 10.00
C TYR A 280 0.37 7.61 9.56
N ALA A 281 -0.39 8.20 10.48
CA ALA A 281 -1.09 9.46 10.25
C ALA A 281 -0.20 10.71 10.39
N GLY A 282 1.04 10.57 10.90
CA GLY A 282 1.99 11.69 10.99
C GLY A 282 1.64 12.78 12.01
N GLN A 283 0.66 12.55 12.89
CA GLN A 283 0.21 13.53 13.88
C GLN A 283 0.98 13.35 15.19
N GLY A 284 2.10 14.06 15.35
CA GLY A 284 2.89 14.06 16.57
C GLY A 284 4.01 15.10 16.55
N TYR A 285 4.54 15.41 17.72
CA TYR A 285 5.76 16.22 17.87
C TYR A 285 6.91 15.31 18.33
N ALA A 286 8.12 15.62 17.90
CA ALA A 286 9.30 14.89 18.37
C ALA A 286 9.45 15.12 19.88
N PHE A 287 9.53 14.04 20.66
CA PHE A 287 9.74 14.15 22.09
C PHE A 287 11.16 14.64 22.34
N GLN A 288 11.28 15.89 22.79
CA GLN A 288 12.55 16.47 23.20
C GLN A 288 12.59 16.51 24.73
N PRO A 289 13.26 15.56 25.39
CA PRO A 289 13.38 15.59 26.83
C PRO A 289 14.22 16.79 27.27
N PHE A 290 13.91 17.32 28.45
CA PHE A 290 14.82 18.25 29.10
C PHE A 290 16.09 17.48 29.51
N SER A 291 17.17 17.72 28.77
CA SER A 291 18.49 17.12 29.01
C SER A 291 19.52 18.24 29.08
N PHE A 292 20.32 18.24 30.15
CA PHE A 292 21.40 19.22 30.33
C PHE A 292 22.47 19.08 29.25
N GLU A 293 22.70 17.88 28.70
CA GLU A 293 23.65 17.65 27.62
C GLU A 293 23.25 18.39 26.34
N ASN A 294 21.97 18.34 25.97
CA ASN A 294 21.44 19.07 24.82
C ASN A 294 21.57 20.59 24.96
N ILE A 295 21.53 21.11 26.19
CA ILE A 295 21.64 22.54 26.48
C ILE A 295 23.11 22.99 26.40
N VAL A 296 24.03 22.18 26.92
CA VAL A 296 25.47 22.45 26.86
C VAL A 296 25.98 22.38 25.42
N ASP A 297 25.54 21.40 24.62
CA ASP A 297 25.89 21.31 23.19
C ASP A 297 25.31 22.48 22.37
N ALA A 298 24.07 22.90 22.68
CA ALA A 298 23.45 24.07 22.04
C ALA A 298 24.20 25.37 22.36
N GLN A 299 24.73 25.53 23.58
CA GLN A 299 25.56 26.68 23.97
C GLN A 299 26.98 26.61 23.38
N GLY A 300 27.56 25.41 23.26
CA GLY A 300 28.86 25.20 22.63
C GLY A 300 28.86 25.60 21.16
N SER A 301 27.83 25.17 20.42
CA SER A 301 27.64 25.51 19.00
C SER A 301 27.34 26.99 18.74
N THR A 302 26.73 27.72 19.68
CA THR A 302 26.56 29.20 19.55
C THR A 302 27.81 29.99 19.91
N SER A 303 28.83 29.35 20.50
CA SER A 303 30.08 29.99 20.91
C SER A 303 31.18 29.89 19.84
N GLU A 304 30.96 29.11 18.78
CA GLU A 304 31.89 28.89 17.66
C GLU A 304 31.53 29.64 16.35
N GLU A 305 30.44 30.42 16.33
CA GLU A 305 30.13 31.43 15.29
C GLU A 305 30.47 32.85 15.77
#